data_AF-A0A964JF14-F1
#
_entry.id   AF-A0A964JF14-F1
#
_cell.length_a   1.000
_cell.length_b   1.000
_cell.length_c   1.000
_cell.angle_alpha   90.00
_cell.angle_beta   90.00
_cell.angle_gamma   90.00
#
_symmetry.space_group_name_H-M   'P 1'
#
loop_
_entity.id
_entity.type
_entity.pdbx_description
1 polymer ?
#
loop_
_entity_poly.entity_id
_entity_poly.type
_entity_poly.pdbx_seq_one_letter_code
_entity_poly.pdbx_strand_id
1 'polypeptide(L)'
;MNIHHPEIVVTSRIPPFLTTGLQEKFVVHERDHIRDRQVFGRVRALVGGGESKIDGSYMALFPALEMISVCGVGYDGIDVAAAKKRGIMVTHTPEVLNDDVADLALGLLLSVARKIPAADRFTRNADWLDGPFQLTRKLTGAKLGIVGMGRIGQAIAKRAAAFDMVISYTTRNQRSDVPYKYVPHVIALAAEVDFMVVITPGGAATKNLINAEVLKALGPQSFLVNVARGSVVDQVALIEALQKKLIAGAGLDVYVDEPNVPAELRKLDNVVLTPHIASATVETRKAMSALALANLEAHMAGQPVLSPVPECRT
;
A
#
# COMPACT_ATOMS: atom_id res chain seq x y z
N MET A 1 -1.66 9.03 43.65
CA MET A 1 -2.65 8.68 42.62
C MET A 1 -2.01 7.67 41.70
N ASN A 2 -2.55 6.46 41.58
CA ASN A 2 -2.06 5.51 40.58
C ASN A 2 -2.32 6.11 39.20
N ILE A 3 -1.26 6.42 38.46
CA ILE A 3 -1.36 6.80 37.05
C ILE A 3 -1.76 5.52 36.32
N HIS A 4 -3.07 5.31 36.14
CA HIS A 4 -3.58 4.25 35.28
C HIS A 4 -3.29 4.65 33.83
N HIS A 5 -2.18 4.14 33.29
CA HIS A 5 -1.89 4.25 31.87
C HIS A 5 -3.00 3.52 31.08
N PRO A 6 -3.57 4.12 30.02
CA PRO A 6 -4.58 3.46 29.22
C PRO A 6 -4.06 2.13 28.66
N GLU A 7 -4.91 1.11 28.64
CA GLU A 7 -4.58 -0.21 28.07
C GLU A 7 -4.89 -0.23 26.58
N ILE A 8 -3.96 -0.75 25.78
CA ILE A 8 -4.11 -0.87 24.33
C ILE A 8 -3.77 -2.28 23.85
N VAL A 9 -4.29 -2.65 22.68
CA VAL A 9 -3.92 -3.91 22.01
C VAL A 9 -3.26 -3.61 20.67
N VAL A 10 -2.08 -4.20 20.47
CA VAL A 10 -1.42 -4.25 19.16
C VAL A 10 -1.98 -5.44 18.38
N THR A 11 -2.54 -5.17 17.21
CA THR A 11 -3.34 -6.10 16.40
C THR A 11 -2.59 -6.70 15.21
N SER A 12 -1.46 -6.10 14.82
CA SER A 12 -0.56 -6.60 13.78
C SER A 12 0.89 -6.23 14.11
N ARG A 13 1.84 -6.65 13.28
CA ARG A 13 3.24 -6.22 13.44
C ARG A 13 3.35 -4.72 13.15
N ILE A 14 3.92 -3.97 14.08
CA ILE A 14 4.15 -2.54 13.96
C ILE A 14 5.65 -2.22 13.94
N PRO A 15 6.08 -1.05 13.44
CA PRO A 15 7.47 -0.66 13.45
C PRO A 15 8.03 -0.61 14.88
N PRO A 16 9.31 -0.97 15.10
CA PRO A 16 9.94 -0.93 16.43
C PRO A 16 9.82 0.44 17.11
N PHE A 17 9.92 1.53 16.34
CA PHE A 17 9.76 2.90 16.84
C PHE A 17 8.38 3.14 17.47
N LEU A 18 7.32 2.56 16.90
CA LEU A 18 5.99 2.65 17.48
C LEU A 18 5.88 1.78 18.73
N THR A 19 6.41 0.55 18.70
CA THR A 19 6.41 -0.34 19.88
C THR A 19 7.05 0.35 21.10
N THR A 20 8.23 0.94 20.93
CA THR A 20 8.91 1.67 22.01
C THR A 20 8.07 2.83 22.53
N GLY A 21 7.59 3.71 21.64
CA GLY A 21 6.78 4.87 22.05
C GLY A 21 5.45 4.49 22.72
N LEU A 22 4.86 3.36 22.33
CA LEU A 22 3.67 2.83 23.00
C LEU A 22 3.98 2.31 24.41
N GLN A 23 5.06 1.54 24.58
CA GLN A 23 5.45 0.96 25.87
C GLN A 23 5.84 2.01 26.91
N GLU A 24 6.29 3.19 26.48
CA GLU A 24 6.59 4.32 27.37
C GLU A 24 5.34 5.00 27.93
N LYS A 25 4.18 4.89 27.25
CA LYS A 25 2.98 5.71 27.52
C LYS A 25 1.71 4.92 27.80
N PHE A 26 1.69 3.62 27.49
CA PHE A 26 0.51 2.76 27.57
C PHE A 26 0.86 1.40 28.17
N VAL A 27 -0.14 0.74 28.73
CA VAL A 27 -0.05 -0.71 28.99
C VAL A 27 -0.34 -1.42 27.68
N VAL A 28 0.70 -2.01 27.08
CA VAL A 28 0.61 -2.62 25.75
C VAL A 28 0.37 -4.12 25.87
N HIS A 29 -0.72 -4.58 25.27
CA HIS A 29 -1.02 -6.00 25.13
C HIS A 29 -0.80 -6.44 23.68
N GLU A 30 -0.06 -7.52 23.49
CA GLU A 30 -0.03 -8.20 22.20
C GLU A 30 -1.20 -9.20 22.15
N ARG A 31 -2.03 -9.12 21.12
CA ARG A 31 -3.27 -9.91 21.01
C ARG A 31 -3.06 -11.40 21.31
N ASP A 32 -2.05 -11.99 20.69
CA ASP A 32 -1.77 -13.43 20.76
C ASP A 32 -1.22 -13.86 22.15
N HIS A 33 -0.91 -12.88 23.01
CA HIS A 33 -0.36 -13.08 24.34
C HIS A 33 -1.34 -12.69 25.48
N ILE A 34 -2.57 -12.30 25.17
CA ILE A 34 -3.60 -11.99 26.18
C ILE A 34 -4.08 -13.29 26.85
N ARG A 35 -3.64 -13.52 28.09
CA ARG A 35 -4.06 -14.68 28.91
C ARG A 35 -5.21 -14.37 29.85
N ASP A 36 -5.26 -13.15 30.39
CA ASP A 36 -6.35 -12.67 31.23
C ASP A 36 -7.45 -12.05 30.37
N ARG A 37 -8.63 -12.67 30.37
CA ARG A 37 -9.77 -12.16 29.60
C ARG A 37 -10.36 -10.86 30.16
N GLN A 38 -10.06 -10.47 31.40
CA GLN A 38 -10.53 -9.20 31.95
C GLN A 38 -9.90 -8.00 31.24
N VAL A 39 -8.72 -8.16 30.62
CA VAL A 39 -8.05 -7.13 29.81
C VAL A 39 -8.97 -6.58 28.72
N PHE A 40 -9.73 -7.46 28.05
CA PHE A 40 -10.65 -7.05 26.98
C PHE A 40 -11.63 -5.95 27.42
N GLY A 41 -12.08 -5.98 28.68
CA GLY A 41 -12.98 -4.98 29.25
C GLY A 41 -12.34 -3.62 29.55
N ARG A 42 -11.00 -3.52 29.54
CA ARG A 42 -10.24 -2.31 29.91
C ARG A 42 -9.50 -1.68 28.75
N VAL A 43 -9.37 -2.38 27.62
CA VAL A 43 -8.68 -1.88 26.42
C VAL A 43 -9.47 -0.73 25.81
N ARG A 44 -8.81 0.43 25.72
CA ARG A 44 -9.39 1.67 25.18
C ARG A 44 -8.98 1.96 23.75
N ALA A 45 -7.88 1.37 23.27
CA ALA A 45 -7.47 1.52 21.87
C ALA A 45 -6.90 0.25 21.24
N LEU A 46 -7.12 0.11 19.93
CA LEU A 46 -6.45 -0.86 19.08
C LEU A 46 -5.41 -0.14 18.21
N VAL A 47 -4.23 -0.73 18.07
CA VAL A 47 -3.14 -0.19 17.23
C VAL A 47 -2.69 -1.26 16.26
N GLY A 48 -2.43 -0.90 15.01
CA GLY A 48 -1.97 -1.86 14.01
C GLY A 48 -1.51 -1.19 12.72
N GLY A 49 -0.98 -1.99 11.79
CA GLY A 49 -0.62 -1.56 10.44
C GLY A 49 -1.82 -1.56 9.49
N GLY A 50 -1.60 -1.15 8.24
CA GLY A 50 -2.65 -1.09 7.21
C GLY A 50 -3.22 -2.46 6.80
N GLU A 51 -2.55 -3.54 7.19
CA GLU A 51 -2.95 -4.94 7.01
C GLU A 51 -3.89 -5.46 8.11
N SER A 52 -4.15 -4.64 9.14
CA SER A 52 -5.02 -5.02 10.26
C SER A 52 -6.45 -5.32 9.80
N LYS A 53 -7.01 -6.42 10.30
CA LYS A 53 -8.41 -6.83 10.05
C LYS A 53 -9.21 -6.63 11.33
N ILE A 54 -9.96 -5.53 11.41
CA ILE A 54 -10.73 -5.11 12.58
C ILE A 54 -12.17 -4.86 12.13
N ASP A 55 -12.99 -5.90 12.18
CA ASP A 55 -14.42 -5.81 11.87
C ASP A 55 -15.27 -5.54 13.13
N GLY A 56 -16.59 -5.38 12.95
CA GLY A 56 -17.52 -5.15 14.06
C GLY A 56 -17.49 -6.22 15.14
N SER A 57 -17.26 -7.49 14.78
CA SER A 57 -17.19 -8.61 15.73
C SER A 57 -15.90 -8.56 16.55
N TYR A 58 -14.78 -8.21 15.93
CA TYR A 58 -13.51 -8.01 16.60
C TYR A 58 -13.57 -6.83 17.57
N MET A 59 -14.15 -5.71 17.14
CA MET A 59 -14.37 -4.57 18.03
C MET A 59 -15.27 -4.94 19.21
N ALA A 60 -16.24 -5.85 19.05
CA ALA A 60 -17.20 -6.23 20.10
C ALA A 60 -16.54 -6.96 21.28
N LEU A 61 -15.34 -7.52 21.07
CA LEU A 61 -14.52 -8.07 22.14
C LEU A 61 -14.10 -7.01 23.15
N PHE A 62 -14.03 -5.73 22.76
CA PHE A 62 -13.51 -4.63 23.56
C PHE A 62 -14.63 -3.62 23.88
N PRO A 63 -15.39 -3.80 24.98
CA PRO A 63 -16.52 -2.92 25.30
C PRO A 63 -16.11 -1.49 25.69
N ALA A 64 -14.89 -1.30 26.18
CA ALA A 64 -14.32 0.02 26.51
C ALA A 64 -13.55 0.67 25.35
N LEU A 65 -13.64 0.11 24.13
CA LEU A 65 -12.91 0.61 22.97
C LEU A 65 -13.39 2.00 22.56
N GLU A 66 -12.46 2.93 22.47
CA GLU A 66 -12.71 4.33 22.07
C GLU A 66 -11.99 4.69 20.76
N MET A 67 -10.88 4.01 20.42
CA MET A 67 -10.06 4.38 19.26
C MET A 67 -9.38 3.20 18.54
N ILE A 68 -9.23 3.33 17.22
CA ILE A 68 -8.36 2.50 16.38
C ILE A 68 -7.32 3.41 15.70
N SER A 69 -6.03 3.19 15.97
CA SER A 69 -4.93 3.92 15.34
C SER A 69 -4.17 3.04 14.35
N VAL A 70 -4.27 3.38 13.07
CA VAL A 70 -3.61 2.66 11.98
C VAL A 70 -2.27 3.33 11.62
N CYS A 71 -1.16 2.63 11.80
CA CYS A 71 0.16 3.01 11.30
C CYS A 71 0.29 2.62 9.81
N GLY A 72 -0.40 3.37 8.96
CA GLY A 72 -0.53 3.14 7.53
C GLY A 72 -1.54 4.09 6.90
N VAL A 73 -1.52 4.27 5.57
CA VAL A 73 -2.52 5.09 4.86
C VAL A 73 -3.81 4.34 4.58
N GLY A 74 -3.70 3.10 4.07
CA GLY A 74 -4.87 2.28 3.80
C GLY A 74 -5.33 1.56 5.05
N TYR A 75 -6.64 1.52 5.22
CA TYR A 75 -7.36 0.97 6.38
C TYR A 75 -8.50 0.07 5.89
N ASP A 76 -8.33 -0.57 4.74
CA ASP A 76 -9.39 -1.33 4.05
C ASP A 76 -9.89 -2.54 4.86
N GLY A 77 -9.09 -3.01 5.83
CA GLY A 77 -9.45 -4.08 6.77
C GLY A 77 -10.20 -3.59 8.01
N ILE A 78 -10.44 -2.28 8.16
CA ILE A 78 -11.18 -1.70 9.28
C ILE A 78 -12.63 -1.43 8.87
N ASP A 79 -13.59 -1.97 9.62
CA ASP A 79 -15.00 -1.63 9.44
C ASP A 79 -15.31 -0.25 10.06
N VAL A 80 -14.95 0.80 9.33
CA VAL A 80 -15.11 2.19 9.81
C VAL A 80 -16.58 2.53 10.06
N ALA A 81 -17.52 1.93 9.32
CA ALA A 81 -18.94 2.13 9.53
C ALA A 81 -19.40 1.55 10.88
N ALA A 82 -18.96 0.34 11.25
CA ALA A 82 -19.23 -0.24 12.56
C ALA A 82 -18.53 0.53 13.69
N ALA A 83 -17.30 1.00 13.46
CA ALA A 83 -16.58 1.84 14.43
C ALA A 83 -17.36 3.12 14.74
N LYS A 84 -17.80 3.86 13.70
CA LYS A 84 -18.60 5.09 13.86
C LYS A 84 -19.91 4.87 14.60
N LYS A 85 -20.64 3.78 14.30
CA LYS A 85 -21.90 3.45 14.99
C LYS A 85 -21.71 3.27 16.50
N ARG A 86 -20.49 2.94 16.93
CA ARG A 86 -20.11 2.75 18.34
C ARG A 86 -19.38 3.96 18.95
N GLY A 87 -19.22 5.05 18.21
CA GLY A 87 -18.45 6.21 18.66
C GLY A 87 -16.94 5.96 18.73
N ILE A 88 -16.43 4.92 18.06
CA ILE A 88 -15.00 4.62 18.02
C ILE A 88 -14.32 5.50 16.96
N MET A 89 -13.31 6.27 17.39
CA MET A 89 -12.49 7.10 16.50
C MET A 89 -11.53 6.23 15.69
N VAL A 90 -11.36 6.51 14.40
CA VAL A 90 -10.39 5.81 13.55
C VAL A 90 -9.41 6.82 12.94
N THR A 91 -8.11 6.59 13.13
CA THR A 91 -7.04 7.43 12.57
C THR A 91 -6.09 6.62 11.70
N HIS A 92 -5.40 7.31 10.80
CA HIS A 92 -4.41 6.73 9.89
C HIS A 92 -3.22 7.67 9.71
N THR A 93 -2.20 7.32 8.89
CA THR A 93 -0.99 8.14 8.73
C THR A 93 -0.81 8.69 7.30
N PRO A 94 -1.66 9.62 6.83
CA PRO A 94 -1.55 10.23 5.50
C PRO A 94 -0.37 11.20 5.42
N GLU A 95 -0.03 11.59 4.19
CA GLU A 95 1.05 12.54 3.84
C GLU A 95 2.47 12.02 4.07
N VAL A 96 2.77 11.48 5.24
CA VAL A 96 4.12 11.15 5.70
C VAL A 96 4.83 10.04 4.93
N LEU A 97 4.13 9.31 4.06
CA LEU A 97 4.66 8.20 3.26
C LEU A 97 4.51 8.38 1.75
N ASN A 98 3.96 9.52 1.29
CA ASN A 98 3.61 9.69 -0.11
C ASN A 98 4.84 9.59 -1.02
N ASP A 99 5.96 10.18 -0.60
CA ASP A 99 7.18 10.25 -1.38
C ASP A 99 7.85 8.89 -1.52
N ASP A 100 8.06 8.14 -0.43
CA ASP A 100 8.69 6.82 -0.50
C ASP A 100 7.87 5.81 -1.33
N VAL A 101 6.53 5.85 -1.23
CA VAL A 101 5.70 4.98 -2.08
C VAL A 101 5.85 5.36 -3.55
N ALA A 102 5.92 6.66 -3.85
CA ALA A 102 6.15 7.12 -5.21
C ALA A 102 7.55 6.76 -5.72
N ASP A 103 8.58 6.86 -4.87
CA ASP A 103 9.94 6.46 -5.17
C ASP A 103 10.05 4.96 -5.46
N LEU A 104 9.40 4.11 -4.66
CA LEU A 104 9.36 2.68 -4.93
C LEU A 104 8.61 2.38 -6.24
N ALA A 105 7.52 3.07 -6.55
CA ALA A 105 6.80 2.86 -7.81
C ALA A 105 7.69 3.12 -9.03
N LEU A 106 8.47 4.21 -9.02
CA LEU A 106 9.45 4.52 -10.07
C LEU A 106 10.62 3.52 -10.07
N GLY A 107 11.09 3.11 -8.88
CA GLY A 107 12.10 2.07 -8.72
C GLY A 107 11.67 0.74 -9.33
N LEU A 108 10.42 0.33 -9.11
CA LEU A 108 9.83 -0.88 -9.70
C LEU A 108 9.64 -0.74 -11.21
N LEU A 109 9.18 0.41 -11.71
CA LEU A 109 9.09 0.71 -13.15
C LEU A 109 10.46 0.55 -13.84
N LEU A 110 11.50 1.17 -13.29
CA LEU A 110 12.86 1.04 -13.81
C LEU A 110 13.37 -0.41 -13.70
N SER A 111 13.16 -1.05 -12.54
CA SER A 111 13.66 -2.40 -12.27
C SER A 111 13.07 -3.43 -13.22
N VAL A 112 11.77 -3.36 -13.50
CA VAL A 112 11.11 -4.30 -14.42
C VAL A 112 11.45 -3.98 -15.88
N ALA A 113 11.45 -2.70 -16.28
CA ALA A 113 11.73 -2.29 -17.66
C ALA A 113 13.18 -2.59 -18.07
N ARG A 114 14.14 -2.33 -17.17
CA ARG A 114 15.58 -2.49 -17.37
C ARG A 114 16.14 -3.79 -16.85
N LYS A 115 15.29 -4.66 -16.29
CA LYS A 115 15.65 -5.95 -15.69
C LYS A 115 16.80 -5.83 -14.66
N ILE A 116 16.79 -4.77 -13.85
CA ILE A 116 17.91 -4.43 -12.95
C ILE A 116 18.29 -5.61 -12.03
N PRO A 117 17.35 -6.29 -11.34
CA PRO A 117 17.72 -7.42 -10.48
C PRO A 117 18.32 -8.61 -11.25
N ALA A 118 17.90 -8.84 -12.50
CA ALA A 118 18.48 -9.90 -13.32
C ALA A 118 19.87 -9.52 -13.85
N ALA A 119 20.07 -8.25 -14.21
CA ALA A 119 21.37 -7.73 -14.64
C ALA A 119 22.41 -7.73 -13.49
N ASP A 120 21.98 -7.40 -12.26
CA ASP A 120 22.81 -7.54 -11.05
C ASP A 120 23.26 -9.00 -10.86
N ARG A 121 22.33 -9.96 -10.89
CA ARG A 121 22.67 -11.40 -10.80
C ARG A 121 23.61 -11.86 -11.91
N PHE A 122 23.34 -11.49 -13.15
CA PHE A 122 24.18 -11.81 -14.31
C PHE A 122 25.63 -11.34 -14.11
N THR A 123 25.80 -10.13 -13.56
CA THR A 123 27.13 -9.57 -13.29
C THR A 123 27.82 -10.29 -12.13
N ARG A 124 27.10 -10.58 -11.03
CA ARG A 124 27.63 -11.29 -9.86
C ARG A 124 28.06 -12.72 -10.18
N ASN A 125 27.38 -13.37 -11.13
CA ASN A 125 27.70 -14.72 -11.59
C ASN A 125 28.86 -14.79 -12.59
N ALA A 126 29.42 -13.64 -12.98
CA ALA A 126 30.42 -13.52 -14.04
C ALA A 126 29.95 -13.97 -15.44
N ASP A 127 28.62 -14.06 -15.66
CA ASP A 127 28.03 -14.45 -16.95
C ASP A 127 28.39 -13.47 -18.09
N TRP A 128 28.81 -12.24 -17.76
CA TRP A 128 29.22 -11.24 -18.76
C TRP A 128 30.51 -11.62 -19.50
N LEU A 129 31.33 -12.52 -18.93
CA LEU A 129 32.50 -13.07 -19.62
C LEU A 129 32.09 -13.86 -20.89
N ASP A 130 30.89 -14.43 -20.89
CA ASP A 130 30.36 -15.24 -21.98
C ASP A 130 29.58 -14.43 -23.04
N GLY A 131 29.31 -13.14 -22.77
CA GLY A 131 28.64 -12.25 -23.71
C GLY A 131 27.79 -11.16 -23.07
N PRO A 132 27.28 -10.20 -23.86
CA PRO A 132 26.52 -9.07 -23.32
C PRO A 132 25.16 -9.48 -22.76
N PHE A 133 24.67 -8.73 -21.77
CA PHE A 133 23.30 -8.85 -21.29
C PHE A 133 22.29 -8.44 -22.39
N GLN A 134 21.08 -9.01 -22.33
CA GLN A 134 20.01 -8.74 -23.30
C GLN A 134 19.58 -7.26 -23.36
N LEU A 135 19.09 -6.82 -24.52
CA LEU A 135 18.45 -5.51 -24.66
C LEU A 135 17.16 -5.44 -23.83
N THR A 136 16.84 -4.24 -23.32
CA THR A 136 15.74 -4.00 -22.38
C THR A 136 14.86 -2.82 -22.82
N ARG A 137 13.84 -2.47 -22.03
CA ARG A 137 12.85 -1.43 -22.39
C ARG A 137 13.28 -0.05 -21.89
N LYS A 138 13.26 0.95 -22.78
CA LYS A 138 13.44 2.37 -22.42
C LYS A 138 12.20 2.90 -21.68
N LEU A 139 12.43 3.62 -20.57
CA LEU A 139 11.36 4.30 -19.81
C LEU A 139 11.14 5.74 -20.28
N THR A 140 12.23 6.48 -20.55
CA THR A 140 12.16 7.90 -20.95
C THR A 140 11.30 8.11 -22.19
N GLY A 141 10.34 9.04 -22.13
CA GLY A 141 9.43 9.33 -23.24
C GLY A 141 8.25 8.36 -23.39
N ALA A 142 8.18 7.28 -22.60
CA ALA A 142 7.10 6.30 -22.70
C ALA A 142 5.78 6.82 -22.12
N LYS A 143 4.67 6.16 -22.46
CA LYS A 143 3.34 6.51 -21.95
C LYS A 143 3.06 5.81 -20.62
N LEU A 144 2.71 6.58 -19.59
CA LEU A 144 2.37 6.09 -18.26
C LEU A 144 0.89 6.31 -17.96
N GLY A 145 0.18 5.23 -17.66
CA GLY A 145 -1.16 5.26 -17.10
C GLY A 145 -1.15 5.09 -15.59
N ILE A 146 -1.76 6.02 -14.85
CA ILE A 146 -1.87 5.93 -13.40
C ILE A 146 -3.33 5.63 -13.01
N VAL A 147 -3.57 4.48 -12.38
CA VAL A 147 -4.86 4.07 -11.83
C VAL A 147 -4.95 4.57 -10.39
N GLY A 148 -5.53 5.77 -10.23
CA GLY A 148 -5.58 6.51 -8.98
C GLY A 148 -4.73 7.79 -9.02
N MET A 149 -5.36 8.96 -8.93
CA MET A 149 -4.69 10.26 -8.92
C MET A 149 -4.89 10.98 -7.56
N GLY A 150 -4.68 10.23 -6.47
CA GLY A 150 -4.58 10.80 -5.13
C GLY A 150 -3.20 11.43 -4.89
N ARG A 151 -2.87 11.69 -3.63
CA ARG A 151 -1.57 12.28 -3.23
C ARG A 151 -0.37 11.50 -3.77
N ILE A 152 -0.40 10.17 -3.60
CA ILE A 152 0.67 9.29 -4.07
C ILE A 152 0.70 9.24 -5.61
N GLY A 153 -0.47 9.15 -6.26
CA GLY A 153 -0.56 9.20 -7.73
C GLY A 153 0.03 10.49 -8.32
N GLN A 154 -0.19 11.64 -7.67
CA GLN A 154 0.41 12.91 -8.05
C GLN A 154 1.94 12.93 -7.81
N ALA A 155 2.40 12.37 -6.69
CA ALA A 155 3.83 12.25 -6.40
C ALA A 155 4.56 11.34 -7.41
N ILE A 156 3.91 10.26 -7.86
CA ILE A 156 4.38 9.38 -8.94
C ILE A 156 4.42 10.15 -10.26
N ALA A 157 3.34 10.86 -10.61
CA ALA A 157 3.25 11.63 -11.85
C ALA A 157 4.32 12.73 -11.92
N LYS A 158 4.58 13.43 -10.80
CA LYS A 158 5.66 14.43 -10.69
C LYS A 158 7.02 13.84 -11.04
N ARG A 159 7.34 12.65 -10.51
CA ARG A 159 8.60 11.96 -10.77
C ARG A 159 8.68 11.44 -12.20
N ALA A 160 7.61 10.81 -12.70
CA ALA A 160 7.52 10.30 -14.06
C ALA A 160 7.68 11.41 -15.12
N ALA A 161 7.18 12.63 -14.84
CA ALA A 161 7.36 13.77 -15.73
C ALA A 161 8.84 14.15 -15.92
N ALA A 162 9.70 13.94 -14.90
CA ALA A 162 11.14 14.16 -15.02
C ALA A 162 11.85 13.12 -15.91
N PHE A 163 11.17 12.03 -16.28
CA PHE A 163 11.61 11.07 -17.29
C PHE A 163 10.96 11.34 -18.67
N ASP A 164 10.41 12.53 -18.89
CA ASP A 164 9.69 12.92 -20.10
C ASP A 164 8.51 11.98 -20.45
N MET A 165 7.96 11.26 -19.47
CA MET A 165 6.85 10.34 -19.74
C MET A 165 5.57 11.11 -20.06
N VAL A 166 4.78 10.57 -20.99
CA VAL A 166 3.45 11.09 -21.31
C VAL A 166 2.45 10.47 -20.34
N ILE A 167 1.91 11.27 -19.44
CA ILE A 167 1.09 10.77 -18.32
C ILE A 167 -0.40 10.93 -18.62
N SER A 168 -1.14 9.83 -18.49
CA SER A 168 -2.59 9.80 -18.40
C SER A 168 -3.03 9.08 -17.12
N TYR A 169 -4.26 9.32 -16.68
CA TYR A 169 -4.76 8.73 -15.44
C TYR A 169 -6.24 8.39 -15.49
N THR A 170 -6.65 7.51 -14.59
CA THR A 170 -8.06 7.24 -14.33
C THR A 170 -8.38 7.33 -12.83
N THR A 171 -9.56 7.84 -12.54
CA THR A 171 -10.19 7.99 -11.22
C THR A 171 -11.70 8.01 -11.43
N ARG A 172 -12.48 7.86 -10.34
CA ARG A 172 -13.96 7.94 -10.39
C ARG A 172 -14.47 9.22 -11.06
N ASN A 173 -13.86 10.35 -10.74
CA ASN A 173 -14.17 11.66 -11.32
C ASN A 173 -12.87 12.29 -11.84
N GLN A 174 -12.97 13.07 -12.91
CA GLN A 174 -11.87 13.90 -13.39
C GLN A 174 -11.40 14.87 -12.30
N ARG A 175 -10.10 15.06 -12.19
CA ARG A 175 -9.49 16.08 -11.36
C ARG A 175 -9.26 17.36 -12.15
N SER A 176 -9.52 18.50 -11.52
CA SER A 176 -9.29 19.84 -12.08
C SER A 176 -7.94 20.45 -11.69
N ASP A 177 -7.20 19.81 -10.77
CA ASP A 177 -5.98 20.33 -10.15
C ASP A 177 -4.69 19.64 -10.66
N VAL A 178 -4.79 18.85 -11.74
CA VAL A 178 -3.63 18.18 -12.36
C VAL A 178 -3.62 18.40 -13.87
N PRO A 179 -2.44 18.55 -14.52
CA PRO A 179 -2.34 18.86 -15.94
C PRO A 179 -2.40 17.61 -16.85
N TYR A 180 -2.63 16.42 -16.28
CA TYR A 180 -2.52 15.15 -16.99
C TYR A 180 -3.84 14.78 -17.70
N LYS A 181 -3.75 13.97 -18.76
CA LYS A 181 -4.93 13.51 -19.51
C LYS A 181 -5.77 12.57 -18.65
N TYR A 182 -7.06 12.89 -18.48
CA TYR A 182 -8.02 11.99 -17.84
C TYR A 182 -8.59 10.98 -18.83
N VAL A 183 -8.66 9.72 -18.42
CA VAL A 183 -9.29 8.61 -19.16
C VAL A 183 -10.33 7.95 -18.26
N PRO A 184 -11.64 8.04 -18.57
CA PRO A 184 -12.70 7.60 -17.66
C PRO A 184 -12.70 6.10 -17.32
N HIS A 185 -12.23 5.24 -18.23
CA HIS A 185 -12.27 3.79 -18.05
C HIS A 185 -10.88 3.18 -17.99
N VAL A 186 -10.63 2.32 -17.02
CA VAL A 186 -9.32 1.68 -16.81
C VAL A 186 -8.86 0.84 -18.01
N ILE A 187 -9.78 0.17 -18.71
CA ILE A 187 -9.47 -0.59 -19.91
C ILE A 187 -9.05 0.31 -21.09
N ALA A 188 -9.67 1.48 -21.22
CA ALA A 188 -9.29 2.47 -22.23
C ALA A 188 -7.92 3.08 -21.90
N LEU A 189 -7.64 3.31 -20.63
CA LEU A 189 -6.31 3.72 -20.18
C LEU A 189 -5.26 2.66 -20.50
N ALA A 190 -5.55 1.39 -20.23
CA ALA A 190 -4.63 0.27 -20.53
C ALA A 190 -4.26 0.20 -22.01
N ALA A 191 -5.23 0.40 -22.90
CA ALA A 191 -5.02 0.32 -24.35
C ALA A 191 -4.10 1.41 -24.93
N GLU A 192 -3.81 2.48 -24.20
CA GLU A 192 -3.04 3.62 -24.72
C GLU A 192 -1.66 3.82 -24.05
N VAL A 193 -1.26 2.96 -23.12
CA VAL A 193 -0.04 3.15 -22.29
C VAL A 193 0.96 2.01 -22.41
N ASP A 194 2.25 2.34 -22.25
CA ASP A 194 3.35 1.36 -22.20
C ASP A 194 3.56 0.84 -20.77
N PHE A 195 3.24 1.67 -19.78
CA PHE A 195 3.41 1.38 -18.37
C PHE A 195 2.11 1.73 -17.64
N MET A 196 1.68 0.87 -16.72
CA MET A 196 0.54 1.14 -15.85
C MET A 196 0.96 1.02 -14.39
N VAL A 197 0.69 2.06 -13.59
CA VAL A 197 0.89 2.04 -12.13
C VAL A 197 -0.47 2.06 -11.42
N VAL A 198 -0.67 1.10 -10.52
CA VAL A 198 -1.88 0.97 -9.71
C VAL A 198 -1.63 1.57 -8.33
N ILE A 199 -2.37 2.63 -7.99
CA ILE A 199 -2.23 3.38 -6.74
C ILE A 199 -3.58 3.92 -6.23
N THR A 200 -4.56 3.03 -6.14
CA THR A 200 -5.92 3.29 -5.62
C THR A 200 -6.13 2.56 -4.28
N PRO A 201 -7.05 3.02 -3.39
CA PRO A 201 -7.44 2.24 -2.21
C PRO A 201 -7.91 0.84 -2.58
N GLY A 202 -7.79 -0.11 -1.64
CA GLY A 202 -8.31 -1.47 -1.80
C GLY A 202 -9.80 -1.55 -1.48
N GLY A 203 -10.23 -2.77 -1.16
CA GLY A 203 -11.61 -3.06 -0.76
C GLY A 203 -12.55 -3.38 -1.92
N ALA A 204 -13.83 -3.50 -1.61
CA ALA A 204 -14.85 -4.02 -2.52
C ALA A 204 -15.00 -3.20 -3.82
N ALA A 205 -14.85 -1.88 -3.74
CA ALA A 205 -15.06 -0.97 -4.88
C ALA A 205 -13.97 -1.05 -5.96
N THR A 206 -12.78 -1.56 -5.62
CA THR A 206 -11.63 -1.66 -6.53
C THR A 206 -11.12 -3.09 -6.68
N LYS A 207 -11.82 -4.07 -6.08
CA LYS A 207 -11.45 -5.48 -6.15
C LYS A 207 -11.42 -5.95 -7.60
N ASN A 208 -10.29 -6.53 -8.02
CA ASN A 208 -10.05 -7.01 -9.39
C ASN A 208 -10.31 -5.94 -10.46
N LEU A 209 -10.10 -4.65 -10.14
CA LEU A 209 -10.20 -3.56 -11.11
C LEU A 209 -9.28 -3.80 -12.32
N ILE A 210 -8.09 -4.36 -12.07
CA ILE A 210 -7.19 -4.85 -13.12
C ILE A 210 -7.46 -6.34 -13.31
N ASN A 211 -8.44 -6.65 -14.14
CA ASN A 211 -8.84 -8.01 -14.50
C ASN A 211 -8.15 -8.49 -15.80
N ALA A 212 -8.51 -9.69 -16.27
CA ALA A 212 -7.98 -10.27 -17.51
C ALA A 212 -8.19 -9.38 -18.76
N GLU A 213 -9.32 -8.67 -18.86
CA GLU A 213 -9.61 -7.79 -19.99
C GLU A 213 -8.71 -6.56 -20.00
N VAL A 214 -8.48 -5.96 -18.83
CA VAL A 214 -7.55 -4.83 -18.67
C VAL A 214 -6.11 -5.26 -18.96
N LEU A 215 -5.67 -6.42 -18.48
CA LEU A 215 -4.34 -6.95 -18.76
C LEU A 215 -4.15 -7.25 -20.25
N LYS A 216 -5.17 -7.80 -20.92
CA LYS A 216 -5.15 -8.01 -22.37
C LYS A 216 -5.08 -6.68 -23.14
N ALA A 217 -5.84 -5.67 -22.70
CA ALA A 217 -5.82 -4.34 -23.29
C ALA A 217 -4.46 -3.64 -23.10
N LEU A 218 -3.78 -3.86 -21.97
CA LEU A 218 -2.45 -3.31 -21.68
C LEU A 218 -1.40 -3.77 -22.71
N GLY A 219 -1.47 -5.04 -23.10
CA GLY A 219 -0.76 -5.56 -24.27
C GLY A 219 0.69 -6.04 -24.03
N PRO A 220 1.25 -6.80 -24.98
CA PRO A 220 2.41 -7.67 -24.76
C PRO A 220 3.75 -6.94 -24.59
N GLN A 221 3.79 -5.63 -24.88
CA GLN A 221 4.99 -4.79 -24.73
C GLN A 221 4.96 -3.94 -23.45
N SER A 222 3.89 -4.04 -22.69
CA SER A 222 3.57 -3.13 -21.60
C SER A 222 3.78 -3.76 -20.23
N PHE A 223 3.97 -2.91 -19.22
CA PHE A 223 4.31 -3.34 -17.86
C PHE A 223 3.30 -2.86 -16.84
N LEU A 224 3.02 -3.69 -15.84
CA LEU A 224 2.16 -3.34 -14.71
C LEU A 224 3.01 -3.14 -13.44
N VAL A 225 2.77 -2.07 -12.68
CA VAL A 225 3.32 -1.89 -11.34
C VAL A 225 2.18 -1.74 -10.34
N ASN A 226 2.21 -2.50 -9.26
CA ASN A 226 1.22 -2.40 -8.18
C ASN A 226 1.90 -2.08 -6.85
N VAL A 227 1.62 -0.87 -6.35
CA VAL A 227 2.04 -0.35 -5.03
C VAL A 227 0.82 0.08 -4.19
N ALA A 228 -0.38 -0.41 -4.56
CA ALA A 228 -1.64 -0.15 -3.85
C ALA A 228 -1.97 -1.27 -2.86
N ARG A 229 -2.74 -2.25 -3.33
CA ARG A 229 -3.21 -3.44 -2.61
C ARG A 229 -3.26 -4.59 -3.59
N GLY A 230 -2.92 -5.80 -3.13
CA GLY A 230 -3.00 -6.99 -3.98
C GLY A 230 -4.40 -7.26 -4.51
N SER A 231 -5.43 -6.94 -3.71
CA SER A 231 -6.84 -7.12 -4.10
C SER A 231 -7.30 -6.33 -5.32
N VAL A 232 -6.56 -5.28 -5.73
CA VAL A 232 -6.94 -4.44 -6.88
C VAL A 232 -6.67 -5.14 -8.21
N VAL A 233 -5.72 -6.08 -8.23
CA VAL A 233 -5.38 -6.86 -9.41
C VAL A 233 -5.91 -8.28 -9.23
N ASP A 234 -6.56 -8.82 -10.25
CA ASP A 234 -6.87 -10.24 -10.29
C ASP A 234 -5.55 -11.02 -10.43
N GLN A 235 -5.05 -11.56 -9.33
CA GLN A 235 -3.72 -12.20 -9.28
C GLN A 235 -3.65 -13.46 -10.15
N VAL A 236 -4.76 -14.19 -10.29
CA VAL A 236 -4.81 -15.38 -11.16
C VAL A 236 -4.69 -14.95 -12.61
N ALA A 237 -5.46 -13.94 -13.02
CA ALA A 237 -5.37 -13.39 -14.36
C ALA A 237 -3.99 -12.76 -14.65
N LEU A 238 -3.37 -12.11 -13.66
CA LEU A 238 -2.02 -11.55 -13.79
C LEU A 238 -0.97 -12.64 -14.02
N ILE A 239 -1.00 -13.72 -13.23
CA ILE A 239 -0.09 -14.86 -13.39
C ILE A 239 -0.22 -15.44 -14.80
N GLU A 240 -1.45 -15.69 -15.24
CA GLU A 240 -1.72 -16.21 -16.58
C GLU A 240 -1.21 -15.26 -17.67
N ALA A 241 -1.48 -13.96 -17.53
CA ALA A 241 -1.04 -12.93 -18.48
C ALA A 241 0.49 -12.86 -18.58
N LEU A 242 1.22 -12.99 -17.46
CA LEU A 242 2.67 -12.98 -17.45
C LEU A 242 3.27 -14.27 -18.05
N GLN A 243 2.72 -15.43 -17.70
CA GLN A 243 3.15 -16.73 -18.24
C GLN A 243 2.93 -16.80 -19.76
N LYS A 244 1.78 -16.33 -20.23
CA LYS A 244 1.44 -16.26 -21.66
C LYS A 244 2.02 -15.05 -22.39
N LYS A 245 2.78 -14.19 -21.68
CA LYS A 245 3.36 -12.94 -22.21
C LYS A 245 2.33 -12.02 -22.88
N LEU A 246 1.11 -11.99 -22.35
CA LEU A 246 0.09 -11.00 -22.72
C LEU A 246 0.47 -9.60 -22.26
N ILE A 247 1.33 -9.49 -21.25
CA ILE A 247 2.07 -8.29 -20.86
C ILE A 247 3.55 -8.62 -20.76
N ALA A 248 4.41 -7.60 -20.90
CA ALA A 248 5.87 -7.78 -20.91
C ALA A 248 6.41 -8.17 -19.53
N GLY A 249 5.86 -7.61 -18.46
CA GLY A 249 6.28 -7.91 -17.10
C GLY A 249 5.51 -7.14 -16.02
N ALA A 250 5.83 -7.41 -14.75
CA ALA A 250 5.22 -6.70 -13.63
C ALA A 250 6.19 -6.39 -12.47
N GLY A 251 6.02 -5.23 -11.83
CA GLY A 251 6.67 -4.88 -10.56
C GLY A 251 5.64 -4.88 -9.43
N LEU A 252 5.77 -5.77 -8.46
CA LEU A 252 4.74 -6.00 -7.43
C LEU A 252 5.31 -5.78 -6.05
N ASP A 253 4.74 -4.82 -5.32
CA ASP A 253 5.01 -4.66 -3.89
C ASP A 253 3.96 -5.34 -3.00
N VAL A 254 2.79 -5.67 -3.57
CA VAL A 254 1.62 -6.16 -2.83
C VAL A 254 1.00 -7.40 -3.47
N TYR A 255 0.37 -8.25 -2.65
CA TYR A 255 -0.19 -9.56 -3.03
C TYR A 255 -1.55 -9.81 -2.37
N VAL A 256 -2.32 -10.78 -2.88
CA VAL A 256 -3.68 -11.04 -2.36
C VAL A 256 -3.65 -11.65 -0.96
N ASP A 257 -2.69 -12.54 -0.70
CA ASP A 257 -2.55 -13.27 0.58
C ASP A 257 -1.18 -13.03 1.22
N GLU A 258 -0.84 -11.77 1.48
CA GLU A 258 0.42 -11.43 2.13
C GLU A 258 0.57 -12.09 3.52
N PRO A 259 1.76 -12.62 3.88
CA PRO A 259 3.05 -12.52 3.17
C PRO A 259 3.30 -13.63 2.12
N ASN A 260 2.30 -14.45 1.80
CA ASN A 260 2.44 -15.56 0.86
C ASN A 260 2.47 -15.04 -0.58
N VAL A 261 3.62 -15.22 -1.24
CA VAL A 261 3.77 -14.93 -2.69
C VAL A 261 3.66 -16.23 -3.48
N PRO A 262 2.71 -16.33 -4.45
CA PRO A 262 2.54 -17.50 -5.30
C PRO A 262 3.84 -18.00 -5.92
N ALA A 263 4.01 -19.33 -5.95
CA ALA A 263 5.23 -19.95 -6.48
C ALA A 263 5.42 -19.65 -7.98
N GLU A 264 4.31 -19.50 -8.70
CA GLU A 264 4.24 -19.14 -10.10
C GLU A 264 4.89 -17.78 -10.34
N LEU A 265 4.54 -16.75 -9.55
CA LEU A 265 5.17 -15.43 -9.64
C LEU A 265 6.67 -15.50 -9.32
N ARG A 266 7.05 -16.22 -8.26
CA ARG A 266 8.46 -16.33 -7.84
C ARG A 266 9.37 -17.00 -8.89
N LYS A 267 8.81 -17.80 -9.79
CA LYS A 267 9.54 -18.50 -10.85
C LYS A 267 9.65 -17.71 -12.16
N LEU A 268 8.93 -16.59 -12.29
CA LEU A 268 8.92 -15.79 -13.52
C LEU A 268 10.13 -14.84 -13.58
N ASP A 269 10.79 -14.78 -14.73
CA ASP A 269 11.93 -13.88 -14.95
C ASP A 269 11.51 -12.47 -15.37
N ASN A 270 10.24 -12.28 -15.71
CA ASN A 270 9.67 -11.01 -16.14
C ASN A 270 8.89 -10.30 -15.01
N VAL A 271 9.21 -10.62 -13.75
CA VAL A 271 8.65 -9.91 -12.60
C VAL A 271 9.74 -9.40 -11.66
N VAL A 272 9.44 -8.30 -10.97
CA VAL A 272 10.18 -7.81 -9.81
C VAL A 272 9.24 -7.84 -8.62
N LEU A 273 9.66 -8.49 -7.54
CA LEU A 273 8.83 -8.77 -6.38
C LEU A 273 9.47 -8.12 -5.16
N THR A 274 8.73 -7.26 -4.46
CA THR A 274 9.14 -6.68 -3.18
C THR A 274 8.14 -7.06 -2.08
N PRO A 275 8.56 -7.16 -0.82
CA PRO A 275 7.71 -7.64 0.27
C PRO A 275 6.98 -6.49 1.00
N HIS A 276 6.14 -5.73 0.28
CA HIS A 276 5.35 -4.62 0.81
C HIS A 276 6.19 -3.54 1.53
N ILE A 277 7.18 -3.02 0.82
CA ILE A 277 8.20 -2.10 1.35
C ILE A 277 8.01 -0.65 0.90
N ALA A 278 6.92 -0.29 0.23
CA ALA A 278 6.73 1.05 -0.32
C ALA A 278 6.91 2.20 0.68
N SER A 279 6.58 1.99 1.96
CA SER A 279 6.84 2.98 3.03
C SER A 279 7.93 2.55 4.02
N ALA A 280 8.68 1.49 3.74
CA ALA A 280 9.58 0.82 4.69
C ALA A 280 10.99 1.43 4.73
N THR A 281 11.10 2.75 4.77
CA THR A 281 12.34 3.46 5.11
C THR A 281 12.37 3.81 6.60
N VAL A 282 13.55 4.10 7.14
CA VAL A 282 13.70 4.45 8.56
C VAL A 282 12.96 5.75 8.87
N GLU A 283 13.09 6.74 7.99
CA GLU A 283 12.55 8.09 8.09
C GLU A 283 11.02 8.07 8.05
N THR A 284 10.44 7.43 7.03
CA THR A 284 8.98 7.34 6.89
C THR A 284 8.36 6.51 7.99
N ARG A 285 8.96 5.37 8.37
CA ARG A 285 8.43 4.57 9.49
C ARG A 285 8.51 5.30 10.82
N LYS A 286 9.51 6.15 11.06
CA LYS A 286 9.54 7.05 12.23
C LYS A 286 8.43 8.08 12.17
N ALA A 287 8.24 8.76 11.04
CA ALA A 287 7.18 9.76 10.88
C ALA A 287 5.77 9.16 11.04
N MET A 288 5.52 7.99 10.45
CA MET A 288 4.27 7.24 10.64
C MET A 288 4.05 6.85 12.09
N SER A 289 5.09 6.32 12.76
CA SER A 289 5.01 5.94 14.18
C SER A 289 4.71 7.14 15.07
N ALA A 290 5.38 8.27 14.83
CA ALA A 290 5.15 9.52 15.56
C ALA A 290 3.71 10.02 15.39
N LEU A 291 3.17 9.99 14.17
CA LEU A 291 1.79 10.41 13.90
C LEU A 291 0.76 9.46 14.52
N ALA A 292 0.96 8.14 14.41
CA ALA A 292 0.08 7.14 15.04
C ALA A 292 0.04 7.29 16.56
N LEU A 293 1.20 7.54 17.18
CA LEU A 293 1.34 7.79 18.61
C LEU A 293 0.70 9.12 19.03
N ALA A 294 0.95 10.20 18.29
CA ALA A 294 0.36 11.51 18.56
C ALA A 294 -1.18 11.50 18.48
N ASN A 295 -1.76 10.73 17.54
CA ASN A 295 -3.21 10.53 17.49
C ASN A 295 -3.75 9.85 18.76
N LEU A 296 -3.07 8.81 19.25
CA LEU A 296 -3.45 8.11 20.49
C LEU A 296 -3.38 9.04 21.70
N GLU A 297 -2.28 9.79 21.83
CA GLU A 297 -2.10 10.75 22.92
C GLU A 297 -3.15 11.85 22.90
N ALA A 298 -3.41 12.44 21.73
CA ALA A 298 -4.43 13.47 21.58
C ALA A 298 -5.81 12.94 22.01
N HIS A 299 -6.21 11.76 21.52
CA HIS A 299 -7.49 11.15 21.87
C HIS A 299 -7.60 10.89 23.38
N MET A 300 -6.56 10.29 23.99
CA MET A 300 -6.55 9.96 25.41
C MET A 300 -6.54 11.19 26.32
N ALA A 301 -6.04 12.32 25.81
CA ALA A 301 -6.08 13.63 26.46
C ALA A 301 -7.37 14.43 26.19
N GLY A 302 -8.34 13.85 25.48
CA GLY A 302 -9.59 14.53 25.11
C GLY A 302 -9.38 15.67 24.09
N GLN A 303 -8.27 15.66 23.36
CA GLN A 303 -7.94 16.63 22.32
C GLN A 303 -8.35 16.11 20.93
N PRO A 304 -8.55 17.01 19.94
CA PRO A 304 -8.77 16.60 18.56
C PRO A 304 -7.61 15.75 18.03
N VAL A 305 -7.94 14.62 17.39
CA VAL A 305 -6.94 13.77 16.72
C VAL A 305 -6.40 14.45 15.47
N LEU A 306 -5.15 14.14 15.11
CA LEU A 306 -4.41 14.84 14.06
C LEU A 306 -4.82 14.37 12.65
N SER A 307 -5.15 13.10 12.51
CA SER A 307 -5.41 12.48 11.21
C SER A 307 -6.53 11.44 11.26
N PRO A 308 -7.77 11.87 11.53
CA PRO A 308 -8.94 11.00 11.40
C PRO A 308 -9.10 10.56 9.95
N VAL A 309 -9.51 9.31 9.77
CA VAL A 309 -9.93 8.82 8.45
C VAL A 309 -11.09 9.67 7.94
N PRO A 310 -11.26 9.83 6.61
CA PRO A 310 -12.26 10.73 6.03
C PRO A 310 -13.67 10.56 6.60
N GLU A 311 -14.08 9.32 6.86
CA GLU A 311 -15.38 8.98 7.38
C GLU A 311 -15.58 9.47 8.82
N CYS A 312 -14.51 9.58 9.62
CA CYS A 312 -14.54 10.05 11.01
C CYS A 312 -14.34 11.55 11.15
N ARG A 313 -14.17 12.30 10.05
CA ARG A 313 -14.13 13.77 10.08
C ARG A 313 -15.56 14.27 10.29
N THR A 314 -15.84 14.80 11.47
CA THR A 314 -17.04 15.60 11.77
C THR A 314 -16.92 16.99 11.20
#